data_AF-A0A255DPN3-F1
#
_entry.id   AF-A0A255DPN3-F1
#
_cell.length_a   1.000
_cell.length_b   1.000
_cell.length_c   1.000
_cell.angle_alpha   90.00
_cell.angle_beta   90.00
_cell.angle_gamma   90.00
#
_symmetry.space_group_name_H-M   'P 1'
#
loop_
_entity.id
_entity.type
_entity.pdbx_description
1 polymer ?
#
loop_
_entity_poly.entity_id
_entity_poly.type
_entity_poly.pdbx_seq_one_letter_code
_entity_poly.pdbx_strand_id
1 'polypeptide(L)'
;MTAPRPQLQKSAGVVRGYLDQINEIAQDAARRDDAGKWGIDGWVRLIHNLLDLNMRTYAGAVQVALAGPSWWLEPTSTKPVLPDPITVEKRPYPRSVSIVQPFARVGHSDTRIPLQGITLEPPILGPEQTSIQITLTDDRFTGANYTGTLRLRRADGAGQDSETVRVTVGL
;
A
#
# COMPACT_ATOMS: atom_id res chain seq x y z
N MET A 1 -21.40 29.87 25.27
CA MET A 1 -20.73 28.59 24.94
C MET A 1 -20.14 28.72 23.55
N THR A 2 -18.83 28.94 23.45
CA THR A 2 -18.13 29.17 22.19
C THR A 2 -17.89 27.82 21.50
N ALA A 3 -18.40 27.65 20.29
CA ALA A 3 -18.22 26.41 19.52
C ALA A 3 -16.72 26.11 19.31
N PRO A 4 -16.30 24.83 19.39
CA PRO A 4 -14.90 24.45 19.23
C PRO A 4 -14.43 24.81 17.81
N ARG A 5 -13.32 25.57 17.74
CA ARG A 5 -12.75 26.02 16.46
C ARG A 5 -12.27 24.82 15.65
N PRO A 6 -12.77 24.60 14.41
CA PRO A 6 -12.47 23.40 13.61
C PRO A 6 -10.99 23.24 13.26
N GLN A 7 -10.21 24.32 13.31
CA GLN A 7 -8.75 24.29 13.11
C GLN A 7 -8.00 23.56 14.23
N LEU A 8 -8.47 23.66 15.48
CA LEU A 8 -7.90 22.92 16.62
C LEU A 8 -8.26 21.44 16.58
N GLN A 9 -9.37 21.08 15.92
CA GLN A 9 -9.76 19.68 15.74
C GLN A 9 -8.87 18.96 14.73
N LYS A 10 -8.40 19.65 13.67
CA LYS A 10 -7.48 19.06 12.67
C LYS A 10 -6.11 18.76 13.26
N SER A 11 -5.51 19.70 13.99
CA SER A 11 -4.21 19.47 14.64
C SER A 11 -4.30 18.41 15.75
N ALA A 12 -5.38 18.41 16.54
CA ALA A 12 -5.64 17.36 17.53
C ALA A 12 -5.85 15.97 16.89
N GLY A 13 -6.44 15.90 15.69
CA GLY A 13 -6.61 14.65 14.95
C GLY A 13 -5.29 14.03 14.48
N VAL A 14 -4.36 14.85 13.99
CA VAL A 14 -3.01 14.40 13.59
C VAL A 14 -2.21 13.89 14.79
N VAL A 15 -2.25 14.62 15.91
CA VAL A 15 -1.56 14.20 17.14
C VAL A 15 -2.16 12.91 17.70
N ARG A 16 -3.49 12.75 17.69
CA ARG A 16 -4.12 11.48 18.10
C ARG A 16 -3.74 10.32 17.20
N GLY A 17 -3.79 10.49 15.87
CA GLY A 17 -3.40 9.43 14.93
C GLY A 17 -1.94 9.00 15.09
N TYR A 18 -1.04 9.94 15.40
CA TYR A 18 0.35 9.63 15.73
C TYR A 18 0.49 8.83 17.03
N LEU A 19 -0.23 9.23 18.09
CA LEU A 19 -0.24 8.50 19.37
C LEU A 19 -0.86 7.10 19.23
N ASP A 20 -1.90 6.95 18.42
CA ASP A 20 -2.54 5.67 18.14
C ASP A 20 -1.56 4.72 17.42
N GLN A 21 -0.79 5.22 16.45
CA GLN A 21 0.25 4.44 15.76
C GLN A 21 1.41 4.05 16.70
N ILE A 22 1.82 4.93 17.63
CA ILE A 22 2.79 4.57 18.67
C ILE A 22 2.24 3.47 19.58
N ASN A 23 0.98 3.58 19.98
CA ASN A 23 0.31 2.60 20.84
C ASN A 23 0.20 1.23 20.14
N GLU A 24 -0.10 1.20 18.84
CA GLU A 24 -0.11 -0.03 18.04
C GLU A 24 1.27 -0.69 17.98
N ILE A 25 2.34 0.09 17.75
CA ILE A 25 3.73 -0.41 17.76
C ILE A 25 4.09 -0.97 19.15
N ALA A 26 3.73 -0.26 20.22
CA ALA A 26 3.99 -0.70 21.59
C ALA A 26 3.23 -1.99 21.96
N GLN A 27 1.97 -2.11 21.53
CA GLN A 27 1.18 -3.34 21.73
C GLN A 27 1.69 -4.51 20.89
N ASP A 28 2.14 -4.26 19.65
CA ASP A 28 2.77 -5.28 18.81
C ASP A 28 4.10 -5.75 19.39
N ALA A 29 4.87 -4.83 20.00
CA ALA A 29 6.04 -5.18 20.78
C ALA A 29 5.65 -6.06 21.98
N ALA A 30 4.79 -5.58 22.89
CA ALA A 30 4.37 -6.33 24.08
C ALA A 30 3.88 -7.75 23.77
N ARG A 31 3.03 -7.91 22.73
CA ARG A 31 2.54 -9.24 22.29
C ARG A 31 3.66 -10.19 21.84
N ARG A 32 4.77 -9.67 21.33
CA ARG A 32 5.92 -10.48 20.88
C ARG A 32 6.90 -10.80 22.00
N ASP A 33 6.97 -9.95 23.01
CA ASP A 33 7.68 -10.24 24.26
C ASP A 33 6.99 -11.40 24.98
N ASP A 34 5.68 -11.30 25.15
CA ASP A 34 4.83 -12.34 25.74
C ASP A 34 4.90 -13.67 24.97
N ALA A 35 5.14 -13.62 23.65
CA ALA A 35 5.30 -14.79 22.79
C ALA A 35 6.72 -15.40 22.80
N GLY A 36 7.63 -14.88 23.64
CA GLY A 36 9.01 -15.37 23.77
C GLY A 36 9.88 -15.14 22.53
N LYS A 37 9.49 -14.25 21.62
CA LYS A 37 10.22 -13.94 20.38
C LYS A 37 11.13 -12.71 20.50
N TRP A 38 11.55 -12.37 21.72
CA TRP A 38 12.39 -11.21 21.97
C TRP A 38 13.87 -11.55 21.77
N GLY A 39 14.43 -11.11 20.65
CA GLY A 39 15.83 -11.25 20.27
C GLY A 39 16.29 -10.07 19.42
N ILE A 40 17.52 -10.11 18.88
CA ILE A 40 18.10 -9.03 18.06
C ILE A 40 17.18 -8.65 16.89
N ASP A 41 16.54 -9.62 16.26
CA ASP A 41 15.57 -9.40 15.16
C ASP A 41 14.31 -8.63 15.60
N GLY A 42 13.86 -8.83 16.85
CA GLY A 42 12.76 -8.07 17.43
C GLY A 42 13.13 -6.61 17.68
N TRP A 43 14.37 -6.37 18.11
CA TRP A 43 14.90 -5.02 18.39
C TRP A 43 15.12 -4.21 17.10
N VAL A 44 15.69 -4.85 16.07
CA VAL A 44 15.85 -4.25 14.74
C VAL A 44 14.50 -3.88 14.13
N ARG A 45 13.50 -4.75 14.28
CA ARG A 45 12.14 -4.52 13.75
C ARG A 45 11.41 -3.40 14.49
N LEU A 46 11.58 -3.29 15.80
CA LEU A 46 11.04 -2.18 16.59
C LEU A 46 11.61 -0.84 16.12
N ILE A 47 12.93 -0.74 15.98
CA ILE A 47 13.58 0.48 15.46
C ILE A 47 13.10 0.78 14.05
N HIS A 48 13.00 -0.22 13.19
CA HIS A 48 12.56 -0.02 11.81
C HIS A 48 11.13 0.53 11.76
N ASN A 49 10.21 -0.02 12.55
CA ASN A 49 8.84 0.46 12.62
C ASN A 49 8.74 1.89 13.19
N LEU A 50 9.57 2.22 14.19
CA LEU A 50 9.64 3.57 14.74
C LEU A 50 10.26 4.58 13.76
N LEU A 51 11.26 4.16 12.98
CA LEU A 51 11.86 4.98 11.92
C LEU A 51 10.90 5.17 10.75
N ASP A 52 10.20 4.14 10.31
CA ASP A 52 9.17 4.23 9.26
C ASP A 52 8.04 5.17 9.70
N LEU A 53 7.58 5.05 10.95
CA LEU A 53 6.59 5.96 11.52
C LEU A 53 7.10 7.41 11.58
N ASN A 54 8.36 7.63 12.00
CA ASN A 54 8.96 8.96 12.00
C ASN A 54 9.05 9.51 10.57
N MET A 55 9.49 8.71 9.59
CA MET A 55 9.58 9.15 8.20
C MET A 55 8.22 9.47 7.60
N ARG A 56 7.16 8.70 7.91
CA ARG A 56 5.78 9.01 7.52
C ARG A 56 5.28 10.29 8.18
N THR A 57 5.59 10.50 9.46
CA THR A 57 5.23 11.70 10.20
C THR A 57 5.94 12.93 9.63
N TYR A 58 7.23 12.82 9.30
CA TYR A 58 7.99 13.88 8.65
C TYR A 58 7.47 14.15 7.23
N ALA A 59 7.14 13.12 6.45
CA ALA A 59 6.53 13.30 5.14
C ALA A 59 5.18 14.02 5.24
N GLY A 60 4.33 13.64 6.20
CA GLY A 60 3.07 14.33 6.48
C GLY A 60 3.28 15.77 6.97
N ALA A 61 4.28 16.02 7.82
CA ALA A 61 4.60 17.36 8.31
C ALA A 61 5.17 18.27 7.20
N VAL A 62 6.00 17.73 6.32
CA VAL A 62 6.49 18.43 5.12
C VAL A 62 5.34 18.72 4.16
N GLN A 63 4.41 17.79 3.97
CA GLN A 63 3.20 18.03 3.17
C GLN A 63 2.34 19.15 3.78
N VAL A 64 2.16 19.18 5.10
CA VAL A 64 1.43 20.25 5.80
C VAL A 64 2.18 21.59 5.73
N ALA A 65 3.52 21.57 5.83
CA ALA A 65 4.34 22.77 5.73
C ALA A 65 4.37 23.34 4.30
N LEU A 66 4.44 22.46 3.29
CA LEU A 66 4.34 22.84 1.87
C LEU A 66 2.92 23.29 1.47
N ALA A 67 1.88 22.84 2.18
CA ALA A 67 0.49 23.25 1.95
C ALA A 67 0.19 24.70 2.37
N GLY A 68 1.13 25.40 3.03
CA GLY A 68 1.03 26.84 3.31
C GLY A 68 -0.20 27.26 4.15
N PRO A 69 -0.38 28.58 4.39
CA PRO A 69 -1.58 29.09 5.05
C PRO A 69 -2.79 28.81 4.13
N SER A 70 -3.73 28.05 4.64
CA SER A 70 -4.77 27.29 3.92
C SER A 70 -5.92 28.11 3.30
N TRP A 71 -5.67 29.30 2.79
CA TRP A 71 -6.73 30.13 2.19
C TRP A 71 -6.76 30.04 0.66
N TRP A 72 -5.63 29.73 0.00
CA TRP A 72 -5.51 29.80 -1.48
C TRP A 72 -5.01 28.52 -2.16
N LEU A 73 -4.65 27.47 -1.41
CA LEU A 73 -4.15 26.23 -1.99
C LEU A 73 -5.27 25.19 -2.02
N GLU A 74 -5.59 24.70 -3.22
CA GLU A 74 -6.45 23.54 -3.40
C GLU A 74 -5.89 22.37 -2.59
N PRO A 75 -6.74 21.59 -1.91
CA PRO A 75 -6.30 20.45 -1.12
C PRO A 75 -5.43 19.55 -2.00
N THR A 76 -4.15 19.48 -1.67
CA THR A 76 -3.20 18.62 -2.36
C THR A 76 -3.70 17.19 -2.17
N SER A 77 -3.98 16.51 -3.28
CA SER A 77 -4.57 15.17 -3.28
C SER A 77 -3.81 14.26 -2.32
N THR A 78 -4.49 13.81 -1.25
CA THR A 78 -3.97 12.82 -0.28
C THR A 78 -3.99 11.40 -0.85
N LYS A 79 -4.33 11.23 -2.13
CA LYS A 79 -4.37 9.91 -2.76
C LYS A 79 -2.94 9.37 -2.91
N PRO A 80 -2.71 8.09 -2.58
CA PRO A 80 -1.43 7.43 -2.82
C PRO A 80 -0.94 7.68 -4.25
N VAL A 81 0.37 7.87 -4.42
CA VAL A 81 0.98 7.89 -5.75
C VAL A 81 0.71 6.54 -6.38
N LEU A 82 0.13 6.54 -7.58
CA LEU A 82 -0.16 5.32 -8.31
C LEU A 82 1.14 4.55 -8.55
N PRO A 83 1.17 3.25 -8.26
CA PRO A 83 2.36 2.44 -8.42
C PRO A 83 2.74 2.28 -9.88
N ASP A 84 4.03 2.03 -10.11
CA ASP A 84 4.56 1.83 -11.46
C ASP A 84 3.84 0.69 -12.18
N PRO A 85 3.53 0.86 -13.48
CA PRO A 85 2.88 -0.18 -14.26
C PRO A 85 3.76 -1.43 -14.37
N ILE A 86 3.13 -2.59 -14.18
CA ILE A 86 3.73 -3.90 -14.39
C ILE A 86 3.83 -4.14 -15.89
N THR A 87 5.05 -4.43 -16.36
CA THR A 87 5.30 -4.83 -17.73
C THR A 87 5.18 -6.35 -17.88
N VAL A 88 4.36 -6.81 -18.82
CA VAL A 88 4.21 -8.22 -19.21
C VAL A 88 4.62 -8.43 -20.66
N GLU A 89 4.90 -9.68 -21.04
CA GLU A 89 5.28 -10.00 -22.43
C GLU A 89 4.19 -9.61 -23.43
N LYS A 90 4.60 -9.22 -24.64
CA LYS A 90 3.70 -8.87 -25.73
C LYS A 90 3.08 -10.14 -26.34
N ARG A 91 1.77 -10.15 -26.60
CA ARG A 91 1.06 -11.28 -27.24
C ARG A 91 0.03 -10.77 -28.26
N PRO A 92 -0.18 -11.48 -29.39
CA PRO A 92 -1.06 -11.04 -30.48
C PRO A 92 -2.56 -11.24 -30.20
N TYR A 93 -2.94 -11.58 -28.96
CA TYR A 93 -4.31 -11.87 -28.55
C TYR A 93 -4.62 -11.21 -27.20
N PRO A 94 -5.90 -10.91 -26.91
CA PRO A 94 -6.29 -10.32 -25.63
C PRO A 94 -6.15 -11.32 -24.49
N ARG A 95 -5.77 -10.82 -23.30
CA ARG A 95 -5.54 -11.62 -22.10
C ARG A 95 -6.27 -11.03 -20.89
N SER A 96 -7.09 -11.84 -20.23
CA SER A 96 -7.66 -11.52 -18.93
C SER A 96 -6.58 -11.64 -17.86
N VAL A 97 -6.44 -10.62 -17.02
CA VAL A 97 -5.48 -10.61 -15.91
C VAL A 97 -6.22 -10.98 -14.63
N SER A 98 -5.65 -11.91 -13.86
CA SER A 98 -6.21 -12.36 -12.59
C SER A 98 -5.11 -12.56 -11.56
N ILE A 99 -5.43 -12.43 -10.29
CA ILE A 99 -4.49 -12.67 -9.19
C ILE A 99 -4.61 -14.12 -8.75
N VAL A 100 -3.49 -14.86 -8.73
CA VAL A 100 -3.48 -16.27 -8.33
C VAL A 100 -3.58 -16.42 -6.82
N GLN A 101 -2.85 -15.56 -6.09
CA GLN A 101 -2.79 -15.55 -4.64
C GLN A 101 -2.65 -14.11 -4.11
N PRO A 102 -3.16 -13.82 -2.90
CA PRO A 102 -2.95 -12.55 -2.22
C PRO A 102 -1.48 -12.10 -2.23
N PHE A 103 -1.26 -10.82 -2.52
CA PHE A 103 0.07 -10.22 -2.51
C PHE A 103 0.61 -10.20 -1.07
N ALA A 104 1.83 -10.70 -0.89
CA ALA A 104 2.48 -10.78 0.41
C ALA A 104 3.54 -9.69 0.55
N ARG A 105 3.63 -9.06 1.72
CA ARG A 105 4.60 -8.00 1.98
C ARG A 105 6.02 -8.56 1.94
N VAL A 106 6.92 -7.89 1.23
CA VAL A 106 8.34 -8.25 1.17
C VAL A 106 8.93 -8.15 2.58
N GLY A 107 9.53 -9.25 3.06
CA GLY A 107 10.05 -9.37 4.43
C GLY A 107 8.99 -9.73 5.50
N HIS A 108 7.70 -9.68 5.19
CA HIS A 108 6.59 -10.00 6.12
C HIS A 108 5.50 -10.83 5.43
N SER A 109 5.76 -12.13 5.23
CA SER A 109 4.86 -13.07 4.53
C SER A 109 3.48 -13.25 5.18
N ASP A 110 3.36 -12.88 6.45
CA ASP A 110 2.12 -12.97 7.23
C ASP A 110 1.19 -11.78 6.94
N THR A 111 1.73 -10.67 6.43
CA THR A 111 0.95 -9.52 5.97
C THR A 111 0.59 -9.71 4.51
N ARG A 112 -0.69 -9.98 4.25
CA ARG A 112 -1.23 -10.18 2.91
C ARG A 112 -2.31 -9.17 2.61
N ILE A 113 -2.31 -8.66 1.38
CA ILE A 113 -3.38 -7.79 0.90
C ILE A 113 -4.57 -8.67 0.51
N PRO A 114 -5.77 -8.46 1.09
CA PRO A 114 -6.98 -9.15 0.67
C PRO A 114 -7.25 -8.89 -0.82
N LEU A 115 -7.76 -9.89 -1.55
CA LEU A 115 -8.01 -9.73 -2.99
C LEU A 115 -9.00 -8.61 -3.30
N GLN A 116 -10.00 -8.40 -2.43
CA GLN A 116 -10.93 -7.28 -2.54
C GLN A 116 -10.29 -5.90 -2.31
N GLY A 117 -9.06 -5.86 -1.80
CA GLY A 117 -8.26 -4.66 -1.59
C GLY A 117 -7.48 -4.22 -2.83
N ILE A 118 -7.55 -5.00 -3.93
CA ILE A 118 -6.73 -4.82 -5.13
C ILE A 118 -7.62 -4.75 -6.37
N THR A 119 -7.42 -3.72 -7.17
CA THR A 119 -8.00 -3.57 -8.51
C THR A 119 -6.90 -3.65 -9.56
N LEU A 120 -7.17 -4.34 -10.68
CA LEU A 120 -6.28 -4.42 -11.84
C LEU A 120 -6.81 -3.56 -12.97
N GLU A 121 -5.99 -2.66 -13.49
CA GLU A 121 -6.34 -1.76 -14.59
C GLU A 121 -5.30 -1.85 -15.73
N PRO A 122 -5.66 -2.30 -16.94
CA PRO A 122 -6.96 -2.84 -17.32
C PRO A 122 -7.14 -4.31 -16.83
N PRO A 123 -8.38 -4.76 -16.58
CA PRO A 123 -8.66 -6.17 -16.25
C PRO A 123 -8.46 -7.11 -17.46
N ILE A 124 -8.51 -6.56 -18.67
CA ILE A 124 -8.23 -7.25 -19.92
C ILE A 124 -7.16 -6.45 -20.66
N LEU A 125 -5.99 -7.07 -20.86
CA LEU A 125 -4.98 -6.57 -21.77
C LEU A 125 -5.42 -6.85 -23.20
N GLY A 126 -5.48 -5.80 -24.02
CA GLY A 126 -5.67 -5.94 -25.45
C GLY A 126 -4.49 -6.64 -26.15
N PRO A 127 -4.64 -6.99 -27.43
CA PRO A 127 -3.52 -7.47 -28.24
C PRO A 127 -2.36 -6.49 -28.17
N GLU A 128 -1.14 -7.02 -28.08
CA GLU A 128 0.11 -6.25 -28.08
C GLU A 128 0.31 -5.30 -26.88
N GLN A 129 -0.65 -5.21 -25.95
CA GLN A 129 -0.52 -4.43 -24.73
C GLN A 129 0.32 -5.16 -23.70
N THR A 130 1.14 -4.39 -22.98
CA THR A 130 2.14 -4.90 -22.04
C THR A 130 2.02 -4.30 -20.64
N SER A 131 1.11 -3.36 -20.40
CA SER A 131 1.06 -2.57 -19.16
C SER A 131 -0.18 -2.90 -18.33
N ILE A 132 0.02 -3.28 -17.07
CA ILE A 132 -1.05 -3.48 -16.08
C ILE A 132 -0.72 -2.65 -14.85
N GLN A 133 -1.69 -1.90 -14.36
CA GLN A 133 -1.60 -1.17 -13.11
C GLN A 133 -2.35 -1.90 -11.99
N ILE A 134 -1.77 -1.87 -10.80
CA ILE A 134 -2.40 -2.35 -9.58
C ILE A 134 -2.83 -1.13 -8.78
N THR A 135 -4.10 -1.05 -8.43
CA THR A 135 -4.63 0.03 -7.59
C THR A 135 -5.10 -0.57 -6.27
N LEU A 136 -4.69 0.06 -5.16
CA LEU A 136 -5.21 -0.29 -3.84
C LEU A 136 -6.53 0.42 -3.60
N THR A 137 -7.52 -0.31 -3.09
CA THR A 137 -8.75 0.29 -2.57
C THR A 137 -8.66 0.60 -1.07
N ASP A 138 -7.59 0.17 -0.42
CA ASP A 138 -7.41 0.25 1.02
C ASP A 138 -6.02 0.80 1.37
N ASP A 139 -6.01 2.02 1.90
CA ASP A 139 -4.80 2.80 2.16
C ASP A 139 -3.91 2.19 3.25
N ARG A 140 -4.39 1.21 4.03
CA ARG A 140 -3.58 0.57 5.08
C ARG A 140 -2.40 -0.23 4.52
N PHE A 141 -2.46 -0.58 3.23
CA PHE A 141 -1.42 -1.36 2.55
C PHE A 141 -0.42 -0.48 1.79
N THR A 142 -0.64 0.84 1.75
CA THR A 142 0.22 1.83 1.08
C THR A 142 1.57 2.03 1.80
N GLY A 143 2.60 2.34 1.02
CA GLY A 143 3.97 2.58 1.46
C GLY A 143 4.80 1.31 1.68
N ALA A 144 4.47 0.20 1.02
CA ALA A 144 5.20 -1.06 1.18
C ALA A 144 5.36 -1.83 -0.13
N ASN A 145 6.40 -2.67 -0.19
CA ASN A 145 6.61 -3.56 -1.32
C ASN A 145 5.90 -4.89 -1.10
N TYR A 146 5.21 -5.37 -2.12
CA TYR A 146 4.51 -6.65 -2.10
C TYR A 146 4.88 -7.50 -3.30
N THR A 147 4.97 -8.81 -3.09
CA THR A 147 5.18 -9.79 -4.15
C THR A 147 3.93 -10.63 -4.34
N GLY A 148 3.52 -10.81 -5.59
CA GLY A 148 2.37 -11.61 -5.97
C GLY A 148 2.59 -12.33 -7.28
N THR A 149 1.62 -13.16 -7.67
CA THR A 149 1.61 -13.85 -8.96
C THR A 149 0.34 -13.49 -9.71
N LEU A 150 0.52 -12.93 -10.89
CA LEU A 150 -0.56 -12.68 -11.84
C LEU A 150 -0.68 -13.87 -12.78
N ARG A 151 -1.91 -14.23 -13.13
CA ARG A 151 -2.22 -15.17 -14.21
C ARG A 151 -2.85 -14.40 -15.34
N LEU A 152 -2.20 -14.46 -16.50
CA LEU A 152 -2.74 -13.98 -17.75
C LEU A 152 -3.30 -15.19 -18.50
N ARG A 153 -4.57 -15.09 -18.89
CA ARG A 153 -5.26 -16.13 -19.65
C ARG A 153 -5.84 -15.53 -20.90
N ARG A 154 -5.74 -16.23 -22.01
CA ARG A 154 -6.37 -15.82 -23.27
C ARG A 154 -7.87 -15.56 -23.09
N ALA A 155 -8.36 -14.43 -23.61
CA ALA A 155 -9.71 -13.93 -23.37
C ALA A 155 -10.64 -13.97 -24.59
N ASP A 156 -10.14 -14.33 -25.77
CA ASP A 156 -10.91 -14.40 -27.03
C ASP A 156 -11.70 -15.72 -27.21
N GLY A 157 -11.59 -16.66 -26.25
CA GLY A 157 -12.26 -17.96 -26.30
C GLY A 157 -11.64 -18.96 -27.28
N ALA A 158 -10.57 -18.60 -27.99
CA ALA A 158 -9.98 -19.40 -29.07
C ALA A 158 -8.82 -20.31 -28.61
N GLY A 159 -8.47 -20.33 -27.31
CA GLY A 159 -7.39 -21.17 -26.80
C GLY A 159 -7.32 -21.26 -25.27
N GLN A 160 -6.51 -22.21 -24.77
CA GLN A 160 -6.23 -22.40 -23.34
C GLN A 160 -4.90 -21.79 -22.88
N ASP A 161 -4.30 -20.91 -23.70
CA ASP A 161 -3.03 -20.26 -23.37
C ASP A 161 -3.14 -19.51 -22.03
N SER A 162 -2.29 -19.90 -21.08
CA SER A 162 -2.19 -19.27 -19.78
C SER A 162 -0.73 -19.18 -19.35
N GLU A 163 -0.37 -18.02 -18.83
CA GLU A 163 0.95 -17.73 -18.29
C GLU A 163 0.82 -17.17 -16.87
N THR A 164 1.83 -17.43 -16.04
CA THR A 164 1.92 -16.87 -14.69
C THR A 164 3.15 -15.98 -14.61
N VAL A 165 2.97 -14.76 -14.14
CA VAL A 165 4.03 -13.77 -13.98
C VAL A 165 4.15 -13.42 -12.51
N ARG A 166 5.33 -13.62 -11.94
CA ARG A 166 5.65 -13.16 -10.59
C ARG A 166 6.05 -11.70 -10.65
N VAL A 167 5.45 -10.88 -9.80
CA VAL A 167 5.62 -9.43 -9.81
C VAL A 167 5.89 -8.93 -8.40
N THR A 168 6.74 -7.91 -8.29
CA THR A 168 6.94 -7.15 -7.06
C THR A 168 6.58 -5.70 -7.36
N VAL A 169 5.70 -5.13 -6.54
CA VAL A 169 5.18 -3.77 -6.69
C VAL A 169 5.36 -3.02 -5.39
N GLY A 170 5.78 -1.76 -5.48
CA GLY A 170 5.67 -0.81 -4.37
C GLY A 170 4.30 -0.18 -4.44
N LEU A 171 3.47 -0.39 -3.43
CA LEU A 171 2.11 0.14 -3.32
C LEU A 171 2.03 1.15 -2.19
#